data_AF-A0A7V1ZDE8-F1
#
_entry.id   AF-A0A7V1ZDE8-F1
#
_cell.length_a   1.000
_cell.length_b   1.000
_cell.length_c   1.000
_cell.angle_alpha   90.00
_cell.angle_beta   90.00
_cell.angle_gamma   90.00
#
_symmetry.space_group_name_H-M   'P 1'
#
loop_
_entity.id
_entity.type
_entity.pdbx_description
1 polymer ?
#
loop_
_entity_poly.entity_id
_entity_poly.type
_entity_poly.pdbx_seq_one_letter_code
_entity_poly.pdbx_strand_id
1 'polypeptide(L)'
;QSGHAYNVGFYLYLDMLEKAIYKLRELSYNEVEIEINIPAYLPKEYVQDDEVRLYFYEKIINAKTINEIEIIESEIVDRFGKLPKEAENLINAYKLKLKYSNCEKIIINEKEIFLFKNGQLCFKILKV
;
A
#
# COMPACT_ATOMS: atom_id res chain seq x y z
N GLN A 1 5.33 23.13 -11.86
CA GLN A 1 4.64 21.83 -11.65
C GLN A 1 5.56 20.73 -12.19
N SER A 2 6.48 20.22 -11.35
CA SER A 2 7.46 19.22 -11.79
C SER A 2 7.83 18.25 -10.65
N GLY A 3 6.93 18.06 -9.67
CA GLY A 3 7.15 17.17 -8.53
C GLY A 3 6.52 15.76 -8.68
N HIS A 4 5.71 15.54 -9.71
CA HIS A 4 4.94 14.29 -9.88
C HIS A 4 5.74 13.13 -10.50
N ALA A 5 6.94 13.36 -11.03
CA ALA A 5 7.63 12.37 -11.87
C ALA A 5 8.29 11.21 -11.10
N TYR A 6 8.63 11.38 -9.82
CA TYR A 6 9.39 10.36 -9.08
C TYR A 6 8.51 9.32 -8.37
N ASN A 7 7.28 9.67 -7.99
CA ASN A 7 6.37 8.76 -7.25
C ASN A 7 5.63 7.76 -8.15
N VAL A 8 5.48 8.06 -9.45
CA VAL A 8 4.69 7.23 -10.38
C VAL A 8 5.39 5.89 -10.68
N GLY A 9 6.72 5.87 -10.73
CA GLY A 9 7.48 4.67 -11.13
C GLY A 9 7.35 3.50 -10.16
N PHE A 10 7.32 3.78 -8.85
CA PHE A 10 7.26 2.73 -7.83
C PHE A 10 5.83 2.24 -7.57
N TYR A 11 4.84 3.14 -7.57
CA TYR A 11 3.44 2.73 -7.49
C TYR A 11 3.05 1.82 -8.66
N LEU A 12 3.51 2.14 -9.88
CA LEU A 12 3.32 1.28 -11.03
C LEU A 12 3.97 -0.10 -10.83
N TYR A 13 5.14 -0.18 -10.20
CA TYR A 13 5.78 -1.46 -9.89
C TYR A 13 4.95 -2.31 -8.93
N LEU A 14 4.42 -1.73 -7.84
CA LEU A 14 3.55 -2.46 -6.92
C LEU A 14 2.23 -2.88 -7.57
N ASP A 15 1.61 -2.02 -8.36
CA ASP A 15 0.39 -2.32 -9.10
C ASP A 15 0.63 -3.45 -10.13
N MET A 16 1.77 -3.43 -10.83
CA MET A 16 2.17 -4.50 -11.73
C MET A 16 2.43 -5.82 -11.00
N LEU A 17 3.10 -5.76 -9.84
CA LEU A 17 3.36 -6.94 -9.00
C LEU A 17 2.06 -7.54 -8.47
N GLU A 18 1.17 -6.70 -7.96
CA GLU A 18 -0.16 -7.08 -7.49
C GLU A 18 -0.95 -7.76 -8.61
N LYS A 19 -1.04 -7.12 -9.79
CA LYS A 19 -1.70 -7.70 -10.98
C LYS A 19 -1.10 -9.03 -11.41
N ALA A 20 0.23 -9.17 -11.34
CA ALA A 20 0.92 -10.42 -11.67
C ALA A 20 0.54 -11.55 -10.69
N ILE A 21 0.53 -11.27 -9.39
CA ILE A 21 0.13 -12.23 -8.35
C ILE A 21 -1.34 -12.65 -8.52
N TYR A 22 -2.24 -11.69 -8.80
CA TYR A 22 -3.65 -11.99 -9.02
C TYR A 22 -3.89 -12.83 -10.27
N LYS A 23 -3.18 -12.53 -11.36
CA LYS A 23 -3.26 -13.30 -12.61
C LYS A 23 -2.80 -14.74 -12.43
N LEU A 24 -1.76 -14.96 -11.63
CA LEU A 24 -1.24 -16.30 -11.32
C LEU A 24 -2.21 -17.14 -10.48
N ARG A 25 -3.13 -16.50 -9.75
CA ARG A 25 -4.05 -17.18 -8.81
C ARG A 25 -5.47 -17.36 -9.35
N GLU A 26 -5.75 -16.95 -10.58
CA GLU A 26 -7.09 -16.99 -11.20
C GLU A 26 -8.20 -16.35 -10.33
N LEU A 27 -7.83 -15.40 -9.48
CA LEU A 27 -8.77 -14.68 -8.61
C LEU A 27 -9.34 -13.47 -9.34
N SER A 28 -10.64 -13.22 -9.18
CA SER A 28 -11.28 -12.00 -9.71
C SER A 28 -10.74 -10.76 -8.99
N TYR A 29 -10.16 -9.82 -9.73
CA TYR A 29 -9.68 -8.53 -9.23
C TYR A 29 -10.89 -7.62 -8.94
N ASN A 30 -11.60 -7.87 -7.84
CA ASN A 30 -12.62 -6.99 -7.28
C ASN A 30 -12.05 -6.29 -6.04
N GLU A 31 -10.87 -5.69 -6.19
CA GLU A 31 -10.24 -4.96 -5.11
C GLU A 31 -10.34 -3.46 -5.32
N VAL A 32 -10.55 -2.78 -4.20
CA VAL A 32 -10.54 -1.33 -4.07
C VAL A 32 -9.32 -0.74 -4.76
N GLU A 33 -9.56 0.16 -5.72
CA GLU A 33 -8.49 0.91 -6.39
C GLU A 33 -7.84 1.84 -5.36
N ILE A 34 -6.57 1.62 -5.03
CA ILE A 34 -5.85 2.46 -4.07
C ILE A 34 -4.84 3.34 -4.80
N GLU A 35 -5.05 4.64 -4.84
CA GLU A 35 -4.12 5.61 -5.42
C GLU A 35 -3.30 6.27 -4.30
N ILE A 36 -1.97 6.17 -4.36
CA ILE A 36 -1.09 6.67 -3.32
C ILE A 36 -0.22 7.79 -3.88
N ASN A 37 -0.49 9.03 -3.46
CA ASN A 37 0.22 10.23 -3.89
C ASN A 37 1.32 10.66 -2.91
N ILE A 38 1.78 9.72 -2.08
CA ILE A 38 2.88 9.90 -1.13
C ILE A 38 3.88 8.75 -1.28
N PRO A 39 5.17 8.96 -0.94
CA PRO A 39 6.16 7.88 -0.92
C PRO A 39 5.67 6.71 -0.05
N ALA A 40 5.46 5.55 -0.65
CA ALA A 40 4.97 4.34 0.03
C ALA A 40 5.70 3.10 -0.49
N TYR A 41 6.83 2.76 0.13
CA TYR A 41 7.71 1.67 -0.28
C TYR A 41 8.64 1.25 0.86
N LEU A 42 9.27 0.08 0.74
CA LEU A 42 10.38 -0.36 1.58
C LEU A 42 11.69 0.19 0.98
N PRO A 43 12.34 1.20 1.59
CA PRO A 43 13.56 1.78 1.04
C PRO A 43 14.69 0.75 0.98
N LYS A 44 15.52 0.83 -0.06
CA LYS A 44 16.72 -0.02 -0.18
C LYS A 44 17.67 0.14 0.99
N GLU A 45 17.75 1.34 1.57
CA GLU A 45 18.59 1.61 2.73
C GLU A 45 18.05 0.96 4.02
N TYR A 46 16.76 0.64 4.06
CA TYR A 46 16.10 0.00 5.19
C TYR A 46 16.09 -1.53 5.06
N VAL A 47 15.72 -2.04 3.88
CA VAL A 47 15.81 -3.46 3.54
C VAL A 47 16.68 -3.58 2.29
N GLN A 48 17.97 -3.89 2.50
CA GLN A 48 18.97 -3.88 1.43
C GLN A 48 18.76 -5.01 0.41
N ASP A 49 18.38 -6.18 0.91
CA ASP A 49 18.15 -7.38 0.10
C ASP A 49 16.86 -7.24 -0.74
N ASP A 50 17.00 -7.39 -2.05
CA ASP A 50 15.89 -7.31 -3.01
C ASP A 50 14.89 -8.48 -2.85
N GLU A 51 15.37 -9.70 -2.57
CA GLU A 51 14.51 -10.88 -2.37
C GLU A 51 13.68 -10.72 -1.10
N VAL A 52 14.28 -10.19 -0.04
CA VAL A 52 13.58 -9.93 1.22
C VAL A 52 12.51 -8.85 1.06
N ARG A 53 12.79 -7.77 0.30
CA ARG A 53 11.75 -6.77 -0.01
C ARG A 53 10.61 -7.38 -0.80
N LEU A 54 10.91 -8.17 -1.83
CA LEU A 54 9.91 -8.83 -2.64
C LEU A 54 9.02 -9.75 -1.78
N TYR A 55 9.63 -10.53 -0.88
CA TYR A 55 8.91 -11.36 0.09
C TYR A 55 7.91 -10.55 0.94
N PHE A 56 8.32 -9.39 1.46
CA PHE A 56 7.40 -8.54 2.23
C PHE A 56 6.30 -7.92 1.37
N TYR A 57 6.62 -7.46 0.15
CA TYR A 57 5.59 -6.98 -0.77
C TYR A 57 4.54 -8.05 -1.08
N GLU A 58 4.99 -9.28 -1.37
CA GLU A 58 4.07 -10.40 -1.58
C GLU A 58 3.22 -10.66 -0.34
N LYS A 59 3.80 -10.66 0.87
CA LYS A 59 3.01 -10.85 2.11
C LYS A 59 1.98 -9.75 2.33
N ILE A 60 2.36 -8.49 2.11
CA ILE A 60 1.47 -7.34 2.27
C ILE A 60 0.31 -7.40 1.28
N ILE A 61 0.59 -7.66 0.00
CA ILE A 61 -0.43 -7.80 -1.06
C ILE A 61 -1.40 -8.95 -0.75
N ASN A 62 -0.90 -10.02 -0.15
CA ASN A 62 -1.69 -11.23 0.13
C ASN A 62 -2.45 -11.21 1.46
N ALA A 63 -2.22 -10.21 2.30
CA ALA A 63 -2.91 -10.08 3.57
C ALA A 63 -4.39 -9.77 3.33
N LYS A 64 -5.28 -10.49 4.04
CA LYS A 64 -6.73 -10.36 3.93
C LYS A 64 -7.34 -9.61 5.11
N THR A 65 -6.57 -9.41 6.16
CA THR A 65 -7.01 -8.78 7.39
C THR A 65 -5.99 -7.76 7.91
N ILE A 66 -6.48 -6.75 8.62
CA ILE A 66 -5.62 -5.73 9.24
C ILE A 66 -4.63 -6.39 10.21
N ASN A 67 -5.05 -7.43 10.94
CA ASN A 67 -4.22 -8.18 11.86
C ASN A 67 -3.04 -8.88 11.15
N GLU A 68 -3.23 -9.43 9.96
CA GLU A 68 -2.13 -10.00 9.17
C GLU A 68 -1.10 -8.91 8.78
N ILE A 69 -1.57 -7.72 8.40
CA ILE A 69 -0.67 -6.58 8.15
C ILE A 69 0.08 -6.18 9.41
N GLU A 70 -0.56 -6.18 10.59
CA GLU A 70 0.10 -5.86 11.87
C GLU A 70 1.15 -6.89 12.28
N ILE A 71 0.92 -8.17 11.97
CA ILE A 71 1.91 -9.23 12.16
C ILE A 71 3.11 -9.01 11.23
N ILE A 72 2.86 -8.69 9.95
CA ILE A 72 3.93 -8.39 8.99
C ILE A 72 4.72 -7.15 9.43
N GLU A 73 4.02 -6.10 9.86
CA GLU A 73 4.64 -4.88 10.41
C GLU A 73 5.54 -5.20 11.59
N SER A 74 5.06 -6.01 12.53
CA SER A 74 5.83 -6.45 13.70
C SER A 74 7.07 -7.25 13.30
N GLU A 75 6.95 -8.14 12.32
CA GLU A 75 8.09 -8.90 11.77
C GLU A 75 9.14 -7.98 11.13
N ILE A 76 8.71 -6.98 10.36
CA ILE A 76 9.62 -6.00 9.76
C ILE A 76 10.33 -5.20 10.86
N VAL A 77 9.58 -4.74 11.88
CA VAL A 77 10.14 -3.95 12.98
C VAL A 77 11.13 -4.75 13.83
N ASP A 78 10.82 -6.02 14.12
CA ASP A 78 11.71 -6.91 14.87
C ASP A 78 13.03 -7.14 14.13
N ARG A 79 12.98 -7.27 12.79
CA ARG A 79 14.15 -7.56 11.96
C ARG A 79 14.98 -6.34 11.57
N PHE A 80 14.35 -5.21 11.29
CA PHE A 80 15.01 -4.03 10.71
C PHE A 80 14.91 -2.78 11.59
N GLY A 81 14.21 -2.86 12.73
CA GLY A 81 14.00 -1.74 13.63
C GLY A 81 12.89 -0.80 13.15
N LYS A 82 12.92 0.45 13.61
CA LYS A 82 11.84 1.42 13.37
C LYS A 82 11.58 1.63 11.87
N LEU A 83 10.31 1.62 11.48
CA LEU A 83 9.91 1.90 10.10
C LEU A 83 10.28 3.34 9.68
N PRO A 84 10.93 3.52 8.52
CA PRO A 84 11.03 4.83 7.88
C PRO A 84 9.65 5.28 7.37
N LYS A 85 9.52 6.56 7.03
CA LYS A 85 8.22 7.16 6.73
C LYS A 85 7.54 6.51 5.52
N GLU A 86 8.32 6.13 4.53
CA GLU A 86 7.87 5.48 3.31
C GLU A 86 7.32 4.09 3.58
N ALA A 87 7.95 3.34 4.50
CA ALA A 87 7.49 2.02 4.90
C ALA A 87 6.22 2.11 5.77
N GLU A 88 6.17 3.10 6.68
CA GLU A 88 4.97 3.40 7.48
C GLU A 88 3.78 3.74 6.57
N ASN A 89 4.02 4.56 5.53
CA ASN A 89 3.00 4.92 4.54
C ASN A 89 2.50 3.68 3.77
N LEU A 90 3.39 2.77 3.38
CA LEU A 90 3.05 1.51 2.72
C LEU A 90 2.13 0.65 3.60
N ILE A 91 2.54 0.40 4.84
CA ILE A 91 1.77 -0.41 5.79
C ILE A 91 0.38 0.21 6.03
N ASN A 92 0.33 1.52 6.27
CA ASN A 92 -0.92 2.23 6.49
C ASN A 92 -1.84 2.21 5.26
N ALA A 93 -1.29 2.31 4.05
CA ALA A 93 -2.07 2.22 2.82
C ALA A 93 -2.80 0.87 2.71
N TYR A 94 -2.11 -0.24 2.97
CA TYR A 94 -2.73 -1.57 2.95
C TYR A 94 -3.71 -1.79 4.11
N LYS A 95 -3.44 -1.26 5.31
CA LYS A 95 -4.45 -1.26 6.40
C LYS A 95 -5.72 -0.50 5.98
N LEU A 96 -5.59 0.64 5.30
CA LEU A 96 -6.73 1.41 4.79
C LEU A 96 -7.47 0.65 3.69
N LYS A 97 -6.76 0.00 2.76
CA LYS A 97 -7.35 -0.86 1.72
C LYS A 97 -8.24 -1.94 2.33
N LEU A 98 -7.76 -2.61 3.39
CA LEU A 98 -8.51 -3.68 4.07
C LEU A 98 -9.66 -3.13 4.91
N LYS A 99 -9.46 -2.00 5.60
CA LYS A 99 -10.48 -1.35 6.43
C LYS A 99 -11.66 -0.84 5.61
N TYR A 100 -11.39 -0.29 4.43
CA TYR A 100 -12.37 0.28 3.51
C TYR A 100 -12.55 -0.60 2.27
N SER A 101 -12.51 -1.93 2.45
CA SER A 101 -12.68 -2.93 1.38
C SER A 101 -14.05 -2.85 0.66
N ASN A 102 -14.99 -2.11 1.22
CA ASN A 102 -16.32 -1.83 0.66
C ASN A 102 -16.39 -0.55 -0.19
N CYS A 103 -15.29 0.19 -0.31
CA CYS A 103 -15.13 1.34 -1.22
C CYS A 103 -14.65 0.86 -2.59
N GLU A 104 -14.92 1.62 -3.64
CA GLU A 104 -14.41 1.30 -4.98
C GLU A 104 -13.02 1.90 -5.19
N LYS A 105 -12.79 3.11 -4.66
CA LYS A 105 -11.53 3.82 -4.80
C LYS A 105 -11.13 4.56 -3.52
N ILE A 106 -9.85 4.53 -3.19
CA ILE A 106 -9.21 5.23 -2.08
C ILE A 106 -8.07 6.07 -2.65
N ILE A 107 -8.03 7.37 -2.35
CA ILE A 107 -6.90 8.24 -2.73
C ILE A 107 -6.22 8.74 -1.46
N ILE A 108 -4.92 8.47 -1.32
CA ILE A 108 -4.10 8.86 -0.18
C ILE A 108 -3.16 9.98 -0.58
N ASN A 109 -3.35 11.16 0.00
CA ASN A 109 -2.44 12.29 -0.12
C ASN A 109 -1.70 12.56 1.21
N GLU A 110 -0.79 13.53 1.23
CA GLU A 110 -0.01 13.89 2.43
C GLU A 110 -0.91 14.27 3.61
N LYS A 111 -1.95 15.07 3.36
CA LYS A 111 -2.82 15.64 4.40
C LYS A 111 -4.22 15.05 4.44
N GLU A 112 -4.64 14.38 3.37
CA GLU A 112 -6.05 14.04 3.17
C GLU A 112 -6.18 12.65 2.56
N ILE A 113 -7.17 11.88 3.00
CA ILE A 113 -7.57 10.61 2.39
C ILE A 113 -9.00 10.78 1.86
N PHE A 114 -9.22 10.42 0.61
CA PHE A 114 -10.53 10.44 -0.05
C PHE A 114 -11.02 9.02 -0.28
N LEU A 115 -12.25 8.73 0.12
CA LEU A 115 -12.90 7.43 -0.04
C LEU A 115 -14.11 7.57 -0.98
N PHE A 116 -14.14 6.80 -2.05
CA PHE A 116 -15.18 6.83 -3.06
C PHE A 116 -16.02 5.55 -3.06
N LYS A 117 -17.34 5.71 -3.24
CA LYS A 117 -18.29 4.61 -3.44
C LYS A 117 -19.39 5.05 -4.41
N ASN A 118 -19.75 4.18 -5.34
CA ASN A 118 -20.63 4.44 -6.48
C ASN A 118 -20.24 5.71 -7.27
N GLY A 119 -18.93 5.93 -7.45
CA GLY A 119 -18.40 7.13 -8.11
C GLY A 119 -18.57 8.45 -7.34
N GLN A 120 -19.07 8.43 -6.10
CA GLN A 120 -19.23 9.62 -5.26
C GLN A 120 -18.24 9.61 -4.10
N LEU A 121 -17.77 10.80 -3.71
CA LEU A 121 -16.95 10.95 -2.50
C LEU A 121 -17.82 10.68 -1.28
N CYS A 122 -17.54 9.60 -0.56
CA CYS A 122 -18.25 9.26 0.67
C CYS A 122 -17.63 9.91 1.90
N PHE A 123 -16.30 9.94 1.98
CA PHE A 123 -15.61 10.42 3.17
C PHE A 123 -14.27 11.08 2.83
N LYS A 124 -13.96 12.14 3.59
CA LYS A 124 -12.66 12.81 3.59
C LYS A 124 -12.08 12.74 5.00
N ILE A 125 -10.89 12.14 5.14
CA ILE A 125 -10.18 12.06 6.41
C ILE A 125 -9.02 13.05 6.36
N LEU A 126 -8.96 13.97 7.33
CA LEU A 126 -7.81 14.86 7.52
C LEU A 126 -6.78 14.15 8.40
N LYS A 127 -5.54 14.03 7.91
CA LYS A 127 -4.39 13.65 8.74
C LYS A 127 -3.98 14.91 9.52
N VAL A 128 -4.09 14.85 10.84
CA VAL A 128 -3.63 15.89 11.77
C VAL A 128 -2.12 15.80 11.94
#